data_AF-A0A925LHX5-F1
#
_entry.id   AF-A0A925LHX5-F1
#
_cell.length_a   1.000
_cell.length_b   1.000
_cell.length_c   1.000
_cell.angle_alpha   90.00
_cell.angle_beta   90.00
_cell.angle_gamma   90.00
#
_symmetry.space_group_name_H-M   'P 1'
#
loop_
_entity.id
_entity.type
_entity.pdbx_description
1 polymer ?
#
loop_
_entity_poly.entity_id
_entity_poly.type
_entity_poly.pdbx_seq_one_letter_code
_entity_poly.pdbx_strand_id
1 'polypeptide(L)'
;MLNQDTVIEAFKIFAKLSAEGEVKKSDARLFVSDDEVRGLVSQFAGEVDCTILSAGDDIFLVPLTKNSIYHLTNDQIKRDYLPSRALNMDIYILYLLIVVFIGEFY
;
A
#
# COMPACT_ATOMS: atom_id res chain seq x y z
N MET A 1 10.46 28.01 2.63
CA MET A 1 11.07 27.71 1.31
C MET A 1 11.60 26.30 1.44
N LEU A 2 11.11 25.34 0.65
CA LEU A 2 11.57 23.95 0.72
C LEU A 2 13.08 23.91 0.47
N ASN A 3 13.83 23.25 1.34
CA ASN A 3 15.26 23.06 1.16
C ASN A 3 15.48 22.08 -0.01
N GLN A 4 16.29 22.44 -1.01
CA GLN A 4 16.53 21.60 -2.18
C GLN A 4 17.11 20.23 -1.80
N ASP A 5 17.93 20.19 -0.75
CA ASP A 5 18.52 18.93 -0.27
C ASP A 5 17.44 17.98 0.25
N THR A 6 16.44 18.48 0.98
CA THR A 6 15.31 17.70 1.48
C THR A 6 14.48 17.10 0.34
N VAL A 7 14.26 17.87 -0.73
CA VAL A 7 13.53 17.40 -1.92
C VAL A 7 14.30 16.29 -2.63
N ILE A 8 15.62 16.45 -2.78
CA ILE A 8 16.47 15.44 -3.43
C ILE A 8 16.51 14.16 -2.60
N GLU A 9 16.64 14.24 -1.29
CA GLU A 9 16.64 13.06 -0.41
C GLU A 9 15.29 12.33 -0.42
N ALA A 10 14.18 13.07 -0.35
CA ALA A 10 12.85 12.47 -0.50
C ALA A 10 12.69 11.77 -1.86
N PHE A 11 13.17 12.40 -2.94
CA PHE A 11 13.09 11.81 -4.27
C PHE A 11 13.92 10.52 -4.38
N LYS A 12 15.12 10.47 -3.79
CA LYS A 12 15.94 9.23 -3.77
C LYS A 12 15.22 8.08 -3.07
N ILE A 13 14.58 8.35 -1.93
CA ILE A 13 13.81 7.34 -1.20
C ILE A 13 12.63 6.85 -2.05
N PHE A 14 11.87 7.77 -2.63
CA PHE A 14 10.76 7.43 -3.53
C PHE A 14 11.22 6.63 -4.76
N ALA A 15 12.34 7.01 -5.38
CA ALA A 15 12.87 6.32 -6.54
C ALA A 15 13.28 4.88 -6.21
N LYS A 16 13.90 4.66 -5.04
CA LYS A 16 14.23 3.31 -4.56
C LYS A 16 12.95 2.49 -4.30
N LEU A 17 11.98 3.07 -3.60
CA LEU A 17 10.66 2.46 -3.38
C LEU A 17 9.93 2.10 -4.69
N SER A 18 10.02 2.96 -5.71
CA SER A 18 9.37 2.73 -7.00
C SER A 18 10.04 1.63 -7.82
N ALA A 19 11.35 1.42 -7.63
CA ALA A 19 12.09 0.38 -8.32
C ALA A 19 11.97 -1.00 -7.64
N GLU A 20 11.99 -1.02 -6.30
CA GLU A 20 12.07 -2.25 -5.51
C GLU A 20 10.72 -2.67 -4.91
N GLY A 21 9.75 -1.75 -4.81
CA GLY A 21 8.43 -1.98 -4.17
C GLY A 21 8.48 -1.95 -2.63
N GLU A 22 9.62 -2.31 -2.03
CA GLU A 22 9.88 -2.28 -0.59
C GLU A 22 11.27 -1.71 -0.29
N VAL A 23 11.44 -1.08 0.86
CA VAL A 23 12.73 -0.59 1.36
C VAL A 23 12.79 -0.76 2.87
N LYS A 24 13.93 -1.20 3.40
CA LYS A 24 14.18 -1.25 4.86
C LYS A 24 14.17 0.15 5.48
N LYS A 25 13.55 0.28 6.65
CA LYS A 25 13.61 1.51 7.47
C LYS A 25 15.04 1.92 7.84
N SER A 26 15.94 0.94 7.96
CA SER A 26 17.38 1.20 8.18
C SER A 26 18.05 1.97 7.05
N ASP A 27 17.53 1.81 5.82
CA ASP A 27 18.05 2.39 4.59
C ASP A 27 17.33 3.70 4.25
N ALA A 28 16.10 3.87 4.76
CA ALA A 28 15.28 5.07 4.63
C ALA A 28 15.18 5.83 5.98
N ARG A 29 16.30 6.04 6.68
CA ARG A 29 16.29 6.64 8.04
C ARG A 29 15.62 8.00 8.07
N LEU A 30 15.88 8.85 7.08
CA LEU A 30 15.28 10.20 7.00
C LEU A 30 13.76 10.13 6.85
N PHE A 31 13.22 9.15 6.12
CA PHE A 31 11.76 8.95 6.07
C PHE A 31 11.17 8.64 7.46
N VAL A 32 11.92 7.92 8.31
CA VAL A 32 11.47 7.60 9.67
C VAL A 32 11.64 8.79 10.61
N SER A 33 12.75 9.51 10.55
CA SER A 33 13.10 10.54 11.54
C SER A 33 12.68 11.96 11.18
N ASP A 34 12.39 12.26 9.91
CA ASP A 34 12.11 13.61 9.41
C ASP A 34 10.71 13.65 8.76
N ASP A 35 9.80 14.42 9.37
CA ASP A 35 8.42 14.55 8.91
C ASP A 35 8.30 15.31 7.57
N GLU A 36 9.23 16.22 7.24
CA GLU A 36 9.22 16.96 5.97
C GLU A 36 9.62 16.03 4.83
N VAL A 37 10.67 15.23 5.03
CA VAL A 37 11.06 14.16 4.09
C VAL A 37 9.90 13.18 3.92
N ARG A 38 9.32 12.69 5.02
CA ARG A 38 8.19 11.74 4.97
C ARG A 38 7.01 12.29 4.19
N GLY A 39 6.67 13.56 4.41
CA GLY A 39 5.61 14.27 3.69
C GLY A 39 5.87 14.31 2.18
N LEU A 40 7.08 14.66 1.77
CA LEU A 40 7.47 14.71 0.35
C LEU A 40 7.45 13.34 -0.32
N VAL A 41 8.00 12.30 0.31
CA VAL A 41 7.95 10.93 -0.23
C VAL A 41 6.49 10.48 -0.40
N SER A 42 5.63 10.80 0.57
CA SER A 42 4.19 10.47 0.51
C SER A 42 3.47 11.25 -0.60
N GLN A 43 3.85 12.51 -0.83
CA GLN A 43 3.33 13.32 -1.93
C GLN A 43 3.73 12.71 -3.29
N PHE A 44 5.00 12.33 -3.47
CA PHE A 44 5.45 11.66 -4.70
C PHE A 44 4.72 10.35 -4.95
N ALA A 45 4.50 9.54 -3.92
CA ALA A 45 3.69 8.32 -4.04
C ALA A 45 2.25 8.63 -4.50
N GLY A 46 1.64 9.69 -3.94
CA GLY A 46 0.30 10.12 -4.34
C GLY A 46 0.19 10.55 -5.81
N GLU A 47 1.20 11.23 -6.35
CA GLU A 47 1.24 11.63 -7.78
C GLU A 47 1.28 10.45 -8.75
N VAL A 48 1.65 9.24 -8.26
CA VAL A 48 1.66 8.01 -9.06
C VAL A 48 0.59 7.00 -8.60
N ASP A 49 -0.49 7.48 -7.98
CA ASP A 49 -1.61 6.65 -7.50
C ASP A 49 -1.17 5.54 -6.51
N CYS A 50 -0.13 5.80 -5.72
CA CYS A 50 0.39 4.91 -4.69
C CYS A 50 0.29 5.52 -3.29
N THR A 51 0.39 4.66 -2.29
CA THR A 51 0.54 5.03 -0.88
C THR A 51 1.73 4.30 -0.27
N ILE A 52 2.21 4.79 0.87
CA ILE A 52 3.32 4.18 1.58
C ILE A 52 2.79 3.48 2.83
N LEU A 53 3.04 2.18 2.93
CA LEU A 53 2.70 1.39 4.11
C LEU A 53 3.96 1.09 4.90
N SER A 54 3.90 1.28 6.22
CA SER A 54 4.99 0.96 7.14
C SER A 54 4.60 -0.28 7.91
N ALA A 55 5.35 -1.38 7.73
CA ALA A 55 5.06 -2.65 8.37
C ALA A 55 6.37 -3.35 8.80
N GLY A 56 6.45 -3.74 10.08
CA GLY A 56 7.67 -4.30 10.64
C GLY A 56 8.87 -3.35 10.48
N ASP A 57 9.95 -3.85 9.89
CA ASP A 57 11.18 -3.09 9.63
C ASP A 57 11.23 -2.48 8.22
N ASP A 58 10.17 -2.61 7.44
CA ASP A 58 10.12 -2.21 6.04
C ASP A 58 9.06 -1.13 5.78
N ILE A 59 9.25 -0.42 4.67
CA ILE A 59 8.28 0.49 4.07
C ILE A 59 8.00 0.04 2.64
N PHE A 60 6.73 0.07 2.26
CA PHE A 60 6.22 -0.48 1.00
C PHE A 60 5.55 0.61 0.18
N LEU A 61 5.75 0.60 -1.13
CA LEU A 61 4.99 1.43 -2.06
C LEU A 61 3.85 0.58 -2.66
N VAL A 62 2.61 0.93 -2.33
CA VAL A 62 1.44 0.14 -2.68
C VAL A 62 0.46 0.96 -3.54
N PRO A 63 0.05 0.46 -4.71
CA PRO A 63 -0.92 1.15 -5.56
C PRO A 63 -2.30 1.24 -4.90
N LEU A 64 -2.91 2.43 -4.93
CA LEU A 64 -4.24 2.72 -4.39
C LEU A 64 -5.38 2.31 -5.36
N THR A 65 -5.09 2.12 -6.65
CA THR A 65 -6.11 2.00 -7.70
C THR A 65 -6.30 0.57 -8.22
N LYS A 66 -7.26 0.43 -9.17
CA LYS A 66 -7.50 -0.78 -9.98
C LYS A 66 -6.27 -1.36 -10.67
N ASN A 67 -5.18 -0.60 -10.74
CA ASN A 67 -3.92 -1.02 -11.33
C ASN A 67 -3.09 -1.90 -10.40
N SER A 68 -3.49 -2.05 -9.13
CA SER A 68 -2.91 -3.08 -8.27
C SER A 68 -3.21 -4.47 -8.82
N ILE A 69 -2.19 -5.32 -8.93
CA ILE A 69 -2.35 -6.74 -9.26
C ILE A 69 -3.21 -7.50 -8.24
N TYR A 70 -3.38 -6.93 -7.04
CA TYR A 70 -4.21 -7.48 -5.97
C TYR A 70 -5.63 -6.90 -5.95
N HIS A 71 -5.94 -5.92 -6.79
CA HIS A 71 -7.28 -5.35 -6.83
C HIS A 71 -8.24 -6.32 -7.53
N LEU A 72 -9.21 -6.83 -6.76
CA LEU A 72 -10.32 -7.61 -7.28
C LEU A 72 -11.63 -6.89 -6.96
N THR A 73 -12.47 -6.71 -7.98
CA THR A 73 -13.83 -6.22 -7.80
C THR A 73 -14.73 -7.32 -7.25
N ASN A 74 -15.80 -6.93 -6.53
CA ASN A 74 -16.83 -7.86 -6.06
C ASN A 74 -17.37 -8.76 -7.18
N ASP A 75 -17.53 -8.21 -8.38
CA ASP A 75 -18.01 -8.96 -9.55
C ASP A 75 -16.99 -9.97 -10.08
N GLN A 76 -15.70 -9.65 -10.05
CA GLN A 76 -14.62 -10.61 -10.36
C GLN A 76 -14.61 -11.72 -9.32
N ILE A 77 -14.69 -11.37 -8.03
CA ILE A 77 -14.70 -12.36 -6.94
C ILE A 77 -15.86 -13.35 -7.10
N LYS A 78 -17.07 -12.83 -7.35
CA LYS A 78 -18.26 -13.68 -7.57
C LYS A 78 -18.15 -14.57 -8.79
N ARG A 79 -17.60 -14.05 -9.88
CA ARG A 79 -17.51 -14.75 -11.16
C ARG A 79 -16.45 -15.85 -11.12
N ASP A 80 -15.30 -15.54 -10.53
CA ASP A 80 -14.10 -16.36 -10.67
C ASP A 80 -13.96 -17.35 -9.50
N TYR A 81 -14.53 -17.05 -8.32
CA TYR A 81 -14.31 -17.85 -7.09
C TYR A 81 -15.58 -18.31 -6.36
N LEU A 82 -16.77 -17.82 -6.73
CA LEU A 82 -18.03 -18.23 -6.08
C LEU A 82 -18.96 -18.98 -7.04
N PRO A 83 -19.90 -19.80 -6.53
CA PRO A 83 -20.91 -20.43 -7.36
C PRO A 83 -21.75 -19.39 -8.11
N SER A 84 -22.23 -19.73 -9.32
CA SER A 84 -23.00 -18.81 -10.19
C SER A 84 -24.26 -18.21 -9.57
N ARG A 85 -24.80 -18.83 -8.51
CA ARG A 85 -25.96 -18.35 -7.74
C ARG A 85 -25.61 -17.37 -6.61
N ALA A 86 -24.33 -17.06 -6.40
CA ALA A 86 -23.89 -16.21 -5.30
C ALA A 86 -24.45 -14.78 -5.43
N LEU A 87 -24.92 -14.26 -4.30
CA LEU A 87 -25.40 -12.89 -4.13
C LEU A 87 -24.31 -12.01 -3.54
N ASN A 88 -24.50 -10.69 -3.59
CA ASN A 88 -23.55 -9.76 -2.97
C ASN A 88 -23.45 -9.97 -1.45
N MET A 89 -24.53 -10.43 -0.83
CA MET A 89 -24.55 -10.80 0.59
C MET A 89 -23.52 -11.89 0.93
N ASP A 90 -23.33 -12.87 0.04
CA ASP A 90 -22.36 -13.95 0.25
C ASP A 90 -20.91 -13.43 0.26
N ILE A 91 -20.59 -12.42 -0.56
CA ILE A 91 -19.28 -11.75 -0.51
C ILE A 91 -19.08 -11.06 0.84
N TYR A 92 -20.09 -10.34 1.33
CA TYR A 92 -19.95 -9.62 2.61
C TYR A 92 -19.80 -10.59 3.78
N ILE A 93 -20.47 -11.74 3.74
CA ILE A 93 -20.26 -12.82 4.71
C ILE A 93 -18.84 -13.37 4.59
N LEU A 94 -18.32 -13.59 3.38
CA LEU A 94 -16.93 -14.00 3.17
C LEU A 94 -15.95 -13.00 3.78
N TYR A 95 -16.15 -11.70 3.58
CA TYR A 95 -15.30 -10.66 4.20
C TYR A 95 -15.35 -10.73 5.73
N LEU A 96 -16.53 -10.88 6.32
CA LEU A 96 -16.68 -11.04 7.76
C LEU A 96 -15.94 -12.29 8.27
N LEU A 97 -16.08 -13.42 7.57
CA LEU A 97 -15.40 -14.66 7.94
C LEU A 97 -13.88 -14.53 7.86
N ILE A 98 -13.35 -13.81 6.86
CA ILE A 98 -11.91 -13.53 6.77
C ILE A 98 -11.44 -12.71 7.98
N VAL A 99 -12.19 -11.66 8.36
CA VAL A 99 -11.82 -10.84 9.53
C VAL A 99 -11.86 -11.67 10.82
N VAL A 100 -12.90 -12.47 11.03
CA VAL A 100 -13.01 -13.36 12.20
C VAL A 100 -11.88 -14.39 12.19
N PHE A 101 -11.60 -15.00 11.03
CA PHE A 101 -10.51 -15.96 10.90
C PHE A 101 -9.15 -15.33 11.22
N ILE A 102 -8.88 -14.12 10.75
CA ILE A 102 -7.66 -13.42 11.13
C ILE A 102 -7.66 -13.15 12.64
N GLY A 103 -8.71 -12.54 13.20
CA GLY A 103 -8.74 -12.17 14.62
C GLY A 103 -8.69 -13.33 15.60
N GLU A 104 -9.13 -14.53 15.21
CA GLU A 104 -9.05 -15.73 16.06
C GLU A 104 -7.69 -16.44 15.96
N PHE A 105 -6.98 -16.31 14.83
CA PHE A 105 -5.78 -17.11 14.55
C PHE A 105 -4.47 -16.32 14.33
N TYR A 106 -4.52 -14.98 14.22
CA TYR A 106 -3.38 -14.09 13.99
C TYR A 106 -3.49 -12.81 14.83
#